data_AF-A0A5E7DUB4-F1
#
_entry.id   AF-A0A5E7DUB4-F1
#
_cell.length_a   1.000
_cell.length_b   1.000
_cell.length_c   1.000
_cell.angle_alpha   90.00
_cell.angle_beta   90.00
_cell.angle_gamma   90.00
#
_symmetry.space_group_name_H-M   'P 1'
#
loop_
_entity.id
_entity.type
_entity.pdbx_description
1 polymer ?
#
loop_
_entity_poly.entity_id
_entity_poly.type
_entity_poly.pdbx_seq_one_letter_code
_entity_poly.pdbx_strand_id
1 'polypeptide(L)'
;MLALPWPYLTFLTAGYVLALTYGQLGAHAIIAIILLLFAGLAVLQQKYWYGRYLGHAVFVLLALALALHWLPGFYSARLIDTERFTEDAVPFSMYLNLDKPLIGFWLLLVCPWVIGRRSLIHALYVSTLALSVTAMAALGGGLLLGIIQWAPKWPEQTQLWMLNNLLLVTLVEEALFRGYIQGGLSERFKHLPYGEHLALLLASLLFGLAHLGAGWQWVLLASIAGVGYGLAYRFSGLGAAVATHFGLNVLHFGLFTYPMLAG
;
A
#
# COMPACT_ATOMS: atom_id res chain seq x y z
N MET A 1 -14.81 8.93 -21.80
CA MET A 1 -14.27 7.57 -21.54
C MET A 1 -13.02 7.73 -20.69
N LEU A 2 -13.02 7.25 -19.45
CA LEU A 2 -11.79 7.19 -18.65
C LEU A 2 -10.85 6.22 -19.36
N ALA A 3 -9.71 6.71 -19.84
CA ALA A 3 -8.69 5.84 -20.43
C ALA A 3 -8.21 4.89 -19.33
N LEU A 4 -8.45 3.59 -19.52
CA LEU A 4 -7.94 2.59 -18.59
C LEU A 4 -6.41 2.66 -18.55
N PRO A 5 -5.81 2.39 -17.39
CA PRO A 5 -4.36 2.44 -17.20
C PRO A 5 -3.68 1.21 -17.84
N TRP A 6 -3.82 1.04 -19.15
CA TRP A 6 -3.38 -0.13 -19.91
C TRP A 6 -1.94 -0.58 -19.61
N PRO A 7 -0.93 0.30 -19.53
CA PRO A 7 0.43 -0.13 -19.20
C PRO A 7 0.51 -0.86 -17.85
N TYR A 8 -0.17 -0.34 -16.83
CA TYR A 8 -0.18 -0.93 -15.49
C TYR A 8 -0.90 -2.28 -15.47
N LEU A 9 -2.06 -2.37 -16.16
CA LEU A 9 -2.79 -3.62 -16.31
C LEU A 9 -1.97 -4.67 -17.05
N THR A 10 -1.22 -4.28 -18.09
CA THR A 10 -0.33 -5.18 -18.83
C THR A 10 0.80 -5.72 -17.95
N PHE A 11 1.50 -4.86 -17.20
CA PHE A 11 2.58 -5.31 -16.30
C PHE A 11 2.07 -6.22 -15.20
N LEU A 12 0.94 -5.87 -14.58
CA LEU A 12 0.33 -6.73 -13.58
C LEU A 12 -0.07 -8.07 -14.20
N THR A 13 -0.68 -8.08 -15.39
CA THR A 13 -1.08 -9.33 -16.08
C THR A 13 0.12 -10.21 -16.37
N ALA A 14 1.21 -9.63 -16.88
CA ALA A 14 2.46 -10.34 -17.11
C ALA A 14 3.02 -10.94 -15.81
N GLY A 15 2.93 -10.23 -14.69
CA GLY A 15 3.30 -10.73 -13.36
C GLY A 15 2.51 -11.98 -12.95
N TYR A 16 1.19 -12.00 -13.16
CA TYR A 16 0.36 -13.18 -12.84
C TYR A 16 0.59 -14.34 -13.82
N VAL A 17 0.87 -14.06 -15.09
CA VAL A 17 1.27 -15.09 -16.05
C VAL A 17 2.56 -15.75 -15.60
N LEU A 18 3.57 -14.96 -15.21
CA LEU A 18 4.82 -15.49 -14.65
C LEU A 18 4.58 -16.31 -13.38
N ALA A 19 3.75 -15.79 -12.46
CA ALA A 19 3.40 -16.51 -11.25
C ALA A 19 2.75 -17.88 -11.51
N LEU A 20 1.85 -17.95 -12.50
CA LEU A 20 1.26 -19.20 -12.95
C LEU A 20 2.33 -20.15 -13.53
N THR A 21 3.26 -19.64 -14.36
CA THR A 21 4.33 -20.48 -14.94
C THR A 21 5.29 -21.04 -13.90
N TYR A 22 5.52 -20.30 -12.80
CA TYR A 22 6.40 -20.73 -11.69
C TYR A 22 5.64 -21.45 -10.55
N GLY A 23 4.37 -21.81 -10.75
CA GLY A 23 3.57 -22.58 -9.78
C GLY A 23 3.22 -21.82 -8.49
N GLN A 24 3.35 -20.49 -8.48
CA GLN A 24 3.06 -19.66 -7.32
C GLN A 24 1.55 -19.38 -7.14
N LEU A 25 0.73 -19.81 -8.12
CA LEU A 25 -0.73 -19.68 -8.10
C LEU A 25 -1.36 -21.06 -8.29
N GLY A 26 -2.03 -21.54 -7.25
CA GLY A 26 -2.83 -22.77 -7.29
C GLY A 26 -4.22 -22.52 -7.87
N ALA A 27 -4.89 -23.60 -8.28
CA ALA A 27 -6.25 -23.54 -8.85
C ALA A 27 -7.26 -22.80 -7.96
N HIS A 28 -7.11 -22.88 -6.63
CA HIS A 28 -7.99 -22.21 -5.67
C HIS A 28 -7.95 -20.66 -5.76
N ALA A 29 -6.88 -20.07 -6.30
CA ALA A 29 -6.79 -18.61 -6.49
C ALA A 29 -7.89 -18.08 -7.43
N ILE A 30 -8.47 -18.94 -8.29
CA ILE A 30 -9.58 -18.57 -9.17
C ILE A 30 -10.80 -18.07 -8.39
N ILE A 31 -11.01 -18.56 -7.16
CA ILE A 31 -12.13 -18.15 -6.31
C ILE A 31 -12.01 -16.66 -5.98
N ALA A 32 -10.82 -16.22 -5.55
CA ALA A 32 -10.56 -14.81 -5.26
C ALA A 32 -10.76 -13.93 -6.51
N ILE A 33 -10.25 -14.37 -7.67
CA ILE A 33 -10.39 -13.66 -8.94
C ILE A 33 -11.88 -13.52 -9.33
N ILE A 34 -12.64 -14.62 -9.26
CA ILE A 34 -14.08 -14.62 -9.61
C ILE A 34 -14.86 -13.70 -8.67
N LEU A 35 -14.61 -13.77 -7.35
CA LEU A 35 -15.29 -12.92 -6.37
C LEU A 35 -14.96 -11.43 -6.60
N LEU A 36 -13.70 -11.10 -6.91
CA LEU A 36 -13.29 -9.75 -7.28
C LEU A 36 -13.98 -9.27 -8.57
N LEU A 37 -14.10 -10.13 -9.59
CA LEU A 37 -14.81 -9.80 -10.82
C LEU A 37 -16.30 -9.51 -10.55
N PHE A 38 -16.98 -10.36 -9.79
CA PHE A 38 -18.38 -10.14 -9.41
C PHE A 38 -18.55 -8.85 -8.59
N ALA A 39 -17.66 -8.59 -7.63
CA ALA A 39 -17.66 -7.35 -6.87
C ALA A 39 -17.48 -6.13 -7.80
N GLY A 40 -16.58 -6.22 -8.78
CA GLY A 40 -16.35 -5.16 -9.77
C GLY A 40 -17.57 -4.91 -10.65
N LEU A 41 -18.19 -5.97 -11.19
CA LEU A 41 -19.42 -5.87 -11.98
C LEU A 41 -20.58 -5.26 -11.17
N ALA A 42 -20.71 -5.64 -9.90
CA ALA A 42 -21.71 -5.09 -8.99
C ALA A 42 -21.49 -3.59 -8.68
N VAL A 43 -20.24 -3.13 -8.67
CA VAL A 43 -19.89 -1.71 -8.51
C VAL A 43 -20.14 -0.91 -9.79
N LEU A 44 -19.83 -1.46 -10.96
CA LEU A 44 -19.89 -0.77 -12.25
C LEU A 44 -21.32 -0.65 -12.80
N GLN A 45 -22.24 -1.54 -12.42
CA GLN A 45 -23.64 -1.43 -12.83
C GLN A 45 -24.31 -0.17 -12.26
N GLN A 46 -25.25 0.40 -13.02
CA GLN A 46 -25.95 1.65 -12.68
C GLN A 46 -27.43 1.44 -12.32
N LYS A 47 -27.91 0.20 -12.33
CA LYS A 47 -29.34 -0.13 -12.23
C LYS A 47 -29.82 -0.16 -10.78
N TYR A 48 -29.01 -0.69 -9.87
CA TYR A 48 -29.37 -0.94 -8.49
C TYR A 48 -28.36 -0.33 -7.53
N TRP A 49 -28.76 0.74 -6.84
CA TRP A 49 -27.87 1.44 -5.90
C TRP A 49 -27.33 0.50 -4.80
N TYR A 50 -28.16 -0.42 -4.29
CA TYR A 50 -27.77 -1.39 -3.26
C TYR A 50 -26.70 -2.37 -3.78
N GLY A 51 -26.77 -2.78 -5.05
CA GLY A 51 -25.78 -3.67 -5.67
C GLY A 51 -24.39 -3.05 -5.71
N ARG A 52 -24.32 -1.73 -5.93
CA ARG A 52 -23.05 -0.98 -5.91
C ARG A 52 -22.43 -0.95 -4.52
N TYR A 53 -23.21 -0.68 -3.47
CA TYR A 53 -22.71 -0.71 -2.10
C TYR A 53 -22.30 -2.11 -1.66
N LEU A 54 -23.08 -3.13 -2.04
CA LEU A 54 -22.74 -4.53 -1.78
C LEU A 54 -21.43 -4.91 -2.46
N GLY A 55 -21.22 -4.51 -3.72
CA GLY A 55 -19.96 -4.74 -4.44
C GLY A 55 -18.75 -4.12 -3.75
N HIS A 56 -18.86 -2.88 -3.27
CA HIS A 56 -17.81 -2.25 -2.47
C HIS A 56 -17.59 -2.96 -1.13
N ALA A 57 -18.64 -3.41 -0.44
CA ALA A 57 -18.52 -4.14 0.81
C ALA A 57 -17.80 -5.49 0.61
N VAL A 58 -18.17 -6.24 -0.43
CA VAL A 58 -17.50 -7.49 -0.81
C VAL A 58 -16.04 -7.22 -1.18
N PHE A 59 -15.75 -6.17 -1.95
CA PHE A 59 -14.37 -5.79 -2.26
C PHE A 59 -13.55 -5.49 -1.00
N VAL A 60 -14.08 -4.73 -0.04
CA VAL A 60 -13.36 -4.43 1.22
C VAL A 60 -13.05 -5.70 2.00
N LEU A 61 -14.00 -6.64 2.09
CA LEU A 61 -13.77 -7.93 2.75
C LEU A 61 -12.72 -8.77 2.02
N LEU A 62 -12.76 -8.81 0.68
CA LEU A 62 -11.76 -9.51 -0.13
C LEU A 62 -10.38 -8.87 -0.02
N ALA A 63 -10.30 -7.54 -0.05
CA ALA A 63 -9.05 -6.80 0.08
C ALA A 63 -8.40 -7.07 1.45
N LEU A 64 -9.20 -7.12 2.52
CA LEU A 64 -8.72 -7.51 3.84
C LEU A 64 -8.24 -8.98 3.85
N ALA A 65 -9.03 -9.90 3.31
CA ALA A 65 -8.67 -11.32 3.27
C ALA A 65 -7.39 -11.57 2.44
N LEU A 66 -7.20 -10.85 1.32
CA LEU A 66 -5.98 -10.89 0.51
C LEU A 66 -4.79 -10.29 1.25
N ALA A 67 -4.96 -9.13 1.89
CA ALA A 67 -3.90 -8.46 2.65
C ALA A 67 -3.42 -9.28 3.86
N LEU A 68 -4.32 -10.08 4.45
CA LEU A 68 -4.04 -10.99 5.56
C LEU A 68 -3.63 -12.41 5.11
N HIS A 69 -3.51 -12.65 3.80
CA HIS A 69 -3.17 -13.97 3.23
C HIS A 69 -4.16 -15.10 3.63
N TRP A 70 -5.42 -14.77 3.86
CA TRP A 70 -6.45 -15.73 4.27
C TRP A 70 -7.06 -16.54 3.11
N LEU A 71 -6.90 -16.08 1.88
CA LEU A 71 -7.45 -16.77 0.71
C LEU A 71 -6.50 -17.86 0.20
N PRO A 72 -7.00 -19.07 -0.13
CA PRO A 72 -6.16 -20.16 -0.60
C PRO A 72 -5.70 -19.96 -2.04
N GLY A 73 -4.63 -20.68 -2.41
CA GLY A 73 -4.13 -20.73 -3.79
C GLY A 73 -3.07 -19.67 -4.12
N PHE A 74 -2.69 -18.81 -3.17
CA PHE A 74 -1.52 -17.94 -3.30
C PHE A 74 -0.36 -18.56 -2.54
N TYR A 75 0.68 -18.97 -3.26
CA TYR A 75 1.92 -19.45 -2.67
C TYR A 75 2.95 -18.33 -2.78
N SER A 76 3.38 -17.80 -1.64
CA SER A 76 4.31 -16.68 -1.62
C SER A 76 5.75 -17.18 -1.62
N ALA A 77 6.43 -17.07 -2.76
CA ALA A 77 7.85 -17.39 -2.86
C ALA A 77 8.66 -16.51 -1.90
N ARG A 78 9.55 -17.11 -1.10
CA ARG A 78 10.48 -16.35 -0.25
C ARG A 78 11.59 -15.77 -1.14
N LEU A 79 11.75 -14.45 -1.11
CA LEU A 79 12.71 -13.69 -1.91
C LEU A 79 13.97 -13.33 -1.12
N ILE A 80 13.81 -13.02 0.16
CA ILE A 80 14.92 -12.81 1.09
C ILE A 80 14.71 -13.81 2.22
N ASP A 81 15.71 -14.65 2.43
CA ASP A 81 15.73 -15.61 3.54
C ASP A 81 15.73 -14.88 4.89
N THR A 82 15.57 -15.63 5.96
CA THR A 82 15.57 -15.04 7.30
C THR A 82 16.96 -14.51 7.64
N GLU A 83 17.12 -13.20 7.57
CA GLU A 83 18.39 -12.49 7.74
C GLU A 83 18.28 -11.39 8.79
N ARG A 84 19.37 -11.13 9.50
CA ARG A 84 19.50 -9.94 10.37
C ARG A 84 20.36 -8.93 9.65
N PHE A 85 19.79 -7.75 9.33
CA PHE A 85 20.55 -6.71 8.65
C PHE A 85 21.44 -5.87 9.58
N THR A 86 21.20 -5.93 10.89
CA THR A 86 22.07 -5.41 11.95
C THR A 86 22.03 -6.40 13.14
N GLU A 87 23.06 -6.39 13.99
CA GLU A 87 23.18 -7.37 15.09
C GLU A 87 22.02 -7.30 16.10
N ASP A 88 21.55 -6.08 16.34
CA ASP A 88 20.48 -5.69 17.24
C ASP A 88 19.07 -5.76 16.61
N ALA A 89 18.94 -6.13 15.33
CA ALA A 89 17.65 -6.21 14.66
C ALA A 89 16.96 -7.57 14.87
N VAL A 90 15.62 -7.54 14.88
CA VAL A 90 14.85 -8.77 14.67
C VAL A 90 15.11 -9.33 13.26
N PRO A 91 15.11 -10.65 13.06
CA PRO A 91 15.27 -11.23 11.74
C PRO A 91 14.15 -10.79 10.79
N PHE A 92 14.53 -10.41 9.58
CA PHE A 92 13.63 -10.07 8.50
C PHE A 92 13.54 -11.21 7.49
N SER A 93 12.38 -11.40 6.89
CA SER A 93 12.22 -12.21 5.68
C SER A 93 11.25 -11.51 4.74
N MET A 94 11.43 -11.70 3.44
CA MET A 94 10.59 -11.09 2.42
C MET A 94 9.99 -12.13 1.50
N TYR A 95 8.72 -11.96 1.18
CA TYR A 95 7.96 -12.86 0.34
C TYR A 95 7.39 -12.13 -0.87
N LEU A 96 7.28 -12.83 -2.00
CA LEU A 96 6.56 -12.42 -3.18
C LEU A 96 5.07 -12.70 -2.98
N ASN A 97 4.41 -11.83 -2.22
CA ASN A 97 2.99 -11.96 -1.88
C ASN A 97 2.10 -11.51 -3.04
N LEU A 98 1.68 -12.46 -3.88
CA LEU A 98 0.91 -12.21 -5.11
C LEU A 98 -0.60 -12.07 -4.89
N ASP A 99 -1.07 -12.22 -3.67
CA ASP A 99 -2.44 -11.92 -3.26
C ASP A 99 -2.71 -10.40 -3.25
N LYS A 100 -1.84 -9.61 -2.63
CA LYS A 100 -1.98 -8.15 -2.50
C LYS A 100 -2.16 -7.40 -3.84
N PRO A 101 -1.41 -7.70 -4.92
CA PRO A 101 -1.56 -6.98 -6.18
C PRO A 101 -2.95 -7.13 -6.84
N LEU A 102 -3.74 -8.13 -6.47
CA LEU A 102 -5.14 -8.26 -6.93
C LEU A 102 -6.00 -7.08 -6.46
N ILE A 103 -5.70 -6.52 -5.28
CA ILE A 103 -6.34 -5.31 -4.77
C ILE A 103 -6.06 -4.14 -5.71
N GLY A 104 -4.78 -3.95 -6.07
CA GLY A 104 -4.37 -2.93 -7.03
C GLY A 104 -5.04 -3.11 -8.39
N PHE A 105 -5.06 -4.35 -8.91
CA PHE A 105 -5.75 -4.69 -10.16
C PHE A 105 -7.22 -4.28 -10.17
N TRP A 106 -7.94 -4.65 -9.11
CA TRP A 106 -9.35 -4.34 -8.98
C TRP A 106 -9.58 -2.82 -8.93
N LEU A 107 -8.76 -2.09 -8.16
CA LEU A 107 -8.84 -0.63 -8.07
C LEU A 107 -8.56 0.05 -9.41
N LEU A 108 -7.61 -0.44 -10.20
CA LEU A 108 -7.32 0.13 -11.52
C LEU A 108 -8.45 -0.09 -12.53
N LEU A 109 -9.16 -1.22 -12.43
CA LEU A 109 -10.29 -1.55 -13.31
C LEU A 109 -11.59 -0.85 -12.90
N VAL A 110 -11.88 -0.82 -11.60
CA VAL A 110 -13.19 -0.40 -11.06
C VAL A 110 -13.15 1.05 -10.57
N CYS A 111 -11.99 1.53 -10.15
CA CYS A 111 -11.77 2.86 -9.59
C CYS A 111 -10.66 3.63 -10.33
N PRO A 112 -10.76 3.85 -11.66
CA PRO A 112 -9.68 4.46 -12.44
C PRO A 112 -9.34 5.90 -12.01
N TRP A 113 -10.22 6.58 -11.26
CA TRP A 113 -9.98 7.90 -10.67
C TRP A 113 -8.85 7.90 -9.62
N VAL A 114 -8.46 6.73 -9.11
CA VAL A 114 -7.32 6.56 -8.18
C VAL A 114 -6.01 7.08 -8.80
N ILE A 115 -5.89 7.05 -10.14
CA ILE A 115 -4.74 7.60 -10.85
C ILE A 115 -5.00 9.08 -11.17
N GLY A 116 -4.69 9.95 -10.20
CA GLY A 116 -4.58 11.40 -10.44
C GLY A 116 -3.28 11.73 -11.17
N ARG A 117 -3.36 12.44 -12.30
CA ARG A 117 -2.18 12.96 -13.01
C ARG A 117 -1.93 14.41 -12.65
N ARG A 118 -0.73 14.70 -12.15
CA ARG A 118 -0.22 16.06 -11.90
C ARG A 118 1.12 16.24 -12.61
N SER A 119 1.58 17.49 -12.71
CA SER A 119 2.90 17.81 -13.28
C SER A 119 4.00 17.07 -12.51
N LEU A 120 4.96 16.48 -13.24
CA LEU A 120 6.08 15.74 -12.64
C LEU A 120 6.89 16.61 -11.68
N ILE A 121 7.16 17.87 -12.05
CA ILE A 121 7.93 18.80 -11.21
C ILE A 121 7.20 19.08 -9.89
N HIS A 122 5.88 19.30 -9.96
CA HIS A 122 5.05 19.51 -8.76
C HIS A 122 5.00 18.26 -7.89
N ALA A 123 4.91 17.07 -8.49
CA ALA A 123 5.00 15.80 -7.78
C ALA A 123 6.35 15.64 -7.06
N LEU A 124 7.47 15.96 -7.71
CA LEU A 124 8.79 15.91 -7.08
C LEU A 124 8.88 16.88 -5.89
N TYR A 125 8.44 18.12 -6.05
CA TYR A 125 8.47 19.11 -4.96
C TYR A 125 7.63 18.67 -3.75
N VAL A 126 6.37 18.28 -3.99
CA VAL A 126 5.46 17.83 -2.92
C VAL A 126 5.98 16.57 -2.25
N SER A 127 6.50 15.60 -3.02
CA SER A 127 7.01 14.34 -2.46
C SER A 127 8.24 14.58 -1.60
N THR A 128 9.17 15.44 -2.04
CA THR A 128 10.37 15.78 -1.25
C THR A 128 10.00 16.46 0.06
N LEU A 129 9.10 17.46 0.03
CA LEU A 129 8.67 18.15 1.25
C LEU A 129 7.93 17.19 2.20
N ALA A 130 6.97 16.43 1.67
CA ALA A 130 6.22 15.47 2.46
C ALA A 130 7.13 14.39 3.05
N LEU A 131 8.10 13.87 2.28
CA LEU A 131 9.08 12.89 2.74
C LEU A 131 9.91 13.45 3.88
N SER A 132 10.46 14.66 3.73
CA SER A 132 11.28 15.28 4.79
C SER A 132 10.52 15.42 6.10
N VAL A 133 9.29 15.97 6.05
CA VAL A 133 8.45 16.14 7.25
C VAL A 133 8.05 14.78 7.84
N THR A 134 7.68 13.83 6.98
CA THR A 134 7.25 12.49 7.41
C THR A 134 8.39 11.70 8.02
N ALA A 135 9.58 11.75 7.42
CA ALA A 135 10.78 11.11 7.94
C ALA A 135 11.18 11.68 9.30
N MET A 136 11.18 13.01 9.44
CA MET A 136 11.47 13.66 10.72
C MET A 136 10.46 13.23 11.79
N ALA A 137 9.17 13.16 11.47
CA ALA A 137 8.14 12.79 12.45
C ALA A 137 8.14 11.29 12.78
N ALA A 138 8.11 10.42 11.77
CA ALA A 138 7.95 8.98 11.95
C ALA A 138 9.26 8.27 12.33
N LEU A 139 10.37 8.56 11.65
CA LEU A 139 11.68 7.95 12.01
C LEU A 139 12.23 8.62 13.27
N GLY A 140 12.08 9.93 13.42
CA GLY A 140 12.40 10.62 14.68
C GLY A 140 11.57 10.09 15.86
N GLY A 141 10.26 9.87 15.66
CA GLY A 141 9.41 9.21 16.65
C GLY A 141 9.87 7.78 16.97
N GLY A 142 10.26 7.00 15.95
CA GLY A 142 10.80 5.66 16.13
C GLY A 142 12.09 5.62 16.97
N LEU A 143 12.99 6.59 16.75
CA LEU A 143 14.20 6.77 17.57
C LEU A 143 13.83 7.10 19.02
N LEU A 144 12.91 8.06 19.24
CA LEU A 144 12.49 8.49 20.58
C LEU A 144 11.77 7.38 21.36
N LEU A 145 11.02 6.53 20.66
CA LEU A 145 10.37 5.36 21.24
C LEU A 145 11.33 4.19 21.45
N GLY A 146 12.59 4.30 20.99
CA GLY A 146 13.60 3.26 21.13
C GLY A 146 13.25 1.97 20.41
N ILE A 147 12.56 2.03 19.27
CA ILE A 147 12.20 0.84 18.46
C ILE A 147 13.11 0.66 17.23
N ILE A 148 13.83 1.73 16.84
CA ILE A 148 14.84 1.73 15.79
C ILE A 148 16.06 2.52 16.28
N GLN A 149 17.23 2.26 15.73
CA GLN A 149 18.44 3.07 15.94
C GLN A 149 19.06 3.48 14.62
N TRP A 150 19.91 4.49 14.66
CA TRP A 150 20.72 4.86 13.50
C TRP A 150 21.72 3.74 13.18
N ALA A 151 21.58 3.12 12.01
CA ALA A 151 22.42 2.03 11.55
C ALA A 151 22.49 2.00 10.01
N PRO A 152 23.29 2.92 9.41
CA PRO A 152 23.45 3.00 7.97
C PRO A 152 24.00 1.71 7.37
N LYS A 153 23.34 1.22 6.33
CA LYS A 153 23.68 -0.01 5.61
C LYS A 153 23.11 -0.03 4.20
N TRP A 154 23.70 -0.86 3.36
CA TRP A 154 23.19 -1.13 2.01
C TRP A 154 23.40 -2.61 1.66
N PRO A 155 22.52 -3.50 2.14
CA PRO A 155 22.64 -4.94 1.94
C PRO A 155 22.60 -5.32 0.45
N GLU A 156 23.15 -6.48 0.08
CA GLU A 156 23.13 -6.97 -1.30
C GLU A 156 21.70 -7.17 -1.85
N GLN A 157 20.76 -7.48 -0.96
CA GLN A 157 19.34 -7.68 -1.27
C GLN A 157 18.59 -6.37 -1.57
N THR A 158 19.23 -5.20 -1.43
CA THR A 158 18.56 -3.89 -1.50
C THR A 158 17.75 -3.70 -2.78
N GLN A 159 18.30 -4.08 -3.94
CA GLN A 159 17.58 -3.92 -5.21
C GLN A 159 16.31 -4.76 -5.26
N LEU A 160 16.37 -6.02 -4.81
CA LEU A 160 15.22 -6.91 -4.77
C LEU A 160 14.18 -6.42 -3.75
N TRP A 161 14.64 -5.96 -2.59
CA TRP A 161 13.80 -5.36 -1.56
C TRP A 161 13.08 -4.10 -2.07
N MET A 162 13.79 -3.18 -2.72
CA MET A 162 13.23 -1.95 -3.28
C MET A 162 12.16 -2.24 -4.33
N LEU A 163 12.40 -3.19 -5.24
CA LEU A 163 11.43 -3.56 -6.27
C LEU A 163 10.16 -4.19 -5.67
N ASN A 164 10.32 -5.12 -4.71
CA ASN A 164 9.19 -5.73 -4.02
C ASN A 164 8.40 -4.68 -3.21
N ASN A 165 9.09 -3.84 -2.43
CA ASN A 165 8.48 -2.82 -1.61
C ASN A 165 7.71 -1.81 -2.47
N LEU A 166 8.31 -1.27 -3.54
CA LEU A 166 7.66 -0.30 -4.40
C LEU A 166 6.40 -0.89 -5.06
N LEU A 167 6.50 -2.07 -5.67
CA LEU A 167 5.45 -2.62 -6.52
C LEU A 167 4.34 -3.35 -5.74
N LEU A 168 4.70 -4.07 -4.69
CA LEU A 168 3.78 -5.00 -4.00
C LEU A 168 3.34 -4.50 -2.62
N VAL A 169 4.09 -3.57 -2.02
CA VAL A 169 3.76 -2.96 -0.73
C VAL A 169 3.23 -1.56 -0.96
N THR A 170 4.11 -0.59 -1.24
CA THR A 170 3.78 0.83 -1.27
C THR A 170 2.74 1.17 -2.33
N LEU A 171 2.88 0.69 -3.57
CA LEU A 171 1.89 1.01 -4.62
C LEU A 171 0.49 0.49 -4.27
N VAL A 172 0.40 -0.74 -3.77
CA VAL A 172 -0.89 -1.36 -3.40
C VAL A 172 -1.51 -0.66 -2.21
N GLU A 173 -0.71 -0.41 -1.17
CA GLU A 173 -1.18 0.27 0.03
C GLU A 173 -1.62 1.70 -0.27
N GLU A 174 -0.84 2.49 -0.99
CA GLU A 174 -1.24 3.87 -1.31
C GLU A 174 -2.45 3.92 -2.26
N ALA A 175 -2.58 2.96 -3.19
CA ALA A 175 -3.78 2.85 -4.03
C ALA A 175 -5.03 2.56 -3.17
N LEU A 176 -4.92 1.66 -2.19
CA LEU A 176 -6.03 1.31 -1.29
C LEU A 176 -6.34 2.44 -0.30
N PHE A 177 -5.35 2.90 0.46
CA PHE A 177 -5.58 3.85 1.54
C PHE A 177 -5.77 5.29 1.05
N ARG A 178 -5.05 5.73 0.00
CA ARG A 178 -5.19 7.10 -0.51
C ARG A 178 -6.15 7.19 -1.67
N GLY A 179 -5.93 6.36 -2.67
CA GLY A 179 -6.78 6.34 -3.86
C GLY A 179 -8.23 6.03 -3.51
N TYR A 180 -8.44 4.86 -2.90
CA TYR A 180 -9.77 4.33 -2.65
C TYR A 180 -10.41 4.87 -1.36
N ILE A 181 -9.77 4.69 -0.21
CA ILE A 181 -10.34 5.09 1.09
C ILE A 181 -10.35 6.62 1.23
N GLN A 182 -9.19 7.28 1.24
CA GLN A 182 -9.13 8.73 1.41
C GLN A 182 -9.86 9.46 0.28
N GLY A 183 -9.62 9.10 -0.98
CA GLY A 183 -10.30 9.70 -2.13
C GLY A 183 -11.82 9.49 -2.13
N GLY A 184 -12.28 8.27 -1.84
CA GLY A 184 -13.70 7.96 -1.75
C GLY A 184 -14.40 8.66 -0.58
N LEU A 185 -13.74 8.73 0.59
CA LEU A 185 -14.25 9.46 1.75
C LEU A 185 -14.28 10.98 1.50
N SER A 186 -13.26 11.55 0.86
CA SER A 186 -13.24 12.98 0.49
C SER A 186 -14.43 13.33 -0.40
N GLU A 187 -14.73 12.52 -1.42
CA GLU A 187 -15.90 12.75 -2.28
C GLU A 187 -17.21 12.61 -1.51
N ARG A 188 -17.32 11.62 -0.62
CA ARG A 188 -18.52 11.41 0.20
C ARG A 188 -18.73 12.55 1.21
N PHE A 189 -17.66 13.07 1.78
CA PHE A 189 -17.69 14.12 2.80
C PHE A 189 -17.56 15.53 2.23
N LYS A 190 -17.61 15.72 0.89
CA LYS A 190 -17.47 17.02 0.24
C LYS A 190 -18.45 18.10 0.73
N HIS A 191 -19.60 17.69 1.28
CA HIS A 191 -20.64 18.57 1.79
C HIS A 191 -20.46 18.93 3.28
N LEU A 192 -19.56 18.24 3.99
CA LEU A 192 -19.28 18.50 5.40
C LEU A 192 -18.19 19.57 5.52
N PRO A 193 -18.30 20.49 6.50
CA PRO A 193 -17.18 21.36 6.83
C PRO A 193 -15.98 20.48 7.26
N TYR A 194 -14.80 20.75 6.70
CA TYR A 194 -13.58 19.97 6.93
C TYR A 194 -13.62 18.50 6.50
N GLY A 195 -14.56 18.10 5.63
CA GLY A 195 -14.72 16.71 5.18
C GLY A 195 -13.46 16.06 4.61
N GLU A 196 -12.65 16.81 3.86
CA GLU A 196 -11.36 16.31 3.35
C GLU A 196 -10.35 16.02 4.47
N HIS A 197 -10.33 16.82 5.54
CA HIS A 197 -9.46 16.59 6.68
C HIS A 197 -9.90 15.35 7.46
N LEU A 198 -11.20 15.16 7.63
CA LEU A 198 -11.75 13.94 8.22
C LEU A 198 -11.40 12.70 7.40
N ALA A 199 -11.54 12.76 6.07
CA ALA A 199 -11.18 11.66 5.17
C ALA A 199 -9.69 11.28 5.28
N LEU A 200 -8.81 12.28 5.35
CA LEU A 200 -7.38 12.06 5.57
C LEU A 200 -7.11 11.39 6.91
N LEU A 201 -7.65 11.95 8.01
CA LEU A 201 -7.42 11.41 9.35
C LEU A 201 -7.91 9.96 9.47
N LEU A 202 -9.11 9.65 8.95
CA LEU A 202 -9.66 8.30 8.97
C LEU A 202 -8.80 7.32 8.15
N ALA A 203 -8.36 7.72 6.95
CA ALA A 203 -7.49 6.88 6.14
C ALA A 203 -6.11 6.65 6.77
N SER A 204 -5.54 7.65 7.45
CA SER A 204 -4.28 7.54 8.19
C SER A 204 -4.41 6.62 9.40
N LEU A 205 -5.51 6.74 10.16
CA LEU A 205 -5.77 5.86 11.32
C LEU A 205 -6.00 4.41 10.88
N LEU A 206 -6.76 4.18 9.81
CA LEU A 206 -6.95 2.82 9.26
C LEU A 206 -5.62 2.24 8.76
N PHE A 207 -4.76 3.04 8.13
CA PHE A 207 -3.43 2.63 7.73
C PHE A 207 -2.58 2.23 8.95
N GLY A 208 -2.61 3.02 10.01
CA GLY A 208 -1.94 2.66 11.27
C GLY A 208 -2.48 1.37 11.89
N LEU A 209 -3.80 1.20 11.94
CA LEU A 209 -4.42 -0.01 12.49
C LEU A 209 -4.06 -1.27 11.70
N ALA A 210 -3.82 -1.16 10.39
CA ALA A 210 -3.33 -2.29 9.58
C ALA A 210 -1.94 -2.78 10.03
N HIS A 211 -1.19 -1.96 10.77
CA HIS A 211 0.13 -2.29 11.31
C HIS A 211 0.08 -2.80 12.77
N LEU A 212 -1.12 -3.05 13.32
CA LEU A 212 -1.29 -3.51 14.71
C LEU A 212 -0.52 -4.80 15.00
N GLY A 213 -0.35 -5.68 14.01
CA GLY A 213 0.44 -6.92 14.15
C GLY A 213 1.91 -6.70 14.52
N ALA A 214 2.45 -5.49 14.30
CA ALA A 214 3.81 -5.11 14.71
C ALA A 214 3.86 -4.45 16.10
N GLY A 215 2.71 -4.15 16.72
CA GLY A 215 2.61 -3.50 18.03
C GLY A 215 2.06 -2.07 17.97
N TRP A 216 1.68 -1.52 19.12
CA TRP A 216 1.01 -0.21 19.20
C TRP A 216 1.92 0.96 18.78
N GLN A 217 3.24 0.85 19.00
CA GLN A 217 4.20 1.87 18.55
C GLN A 217 4.16 1.99 17.02
N TRP A 218 4.07 0.87 16.31
CA TRP A 218 3.92 0.85 14.86
C TRP A 218 2.58 1.42 14.41
N VAL A 219 1.49 1.17 15.13
CA VAL A 219 0.19 1.82 14.84
C VAL A 219 0.32 3.34 14.91
N LEU A 220 0.97 3.87 15.95
CA LEU A 220 1.18 5.31 16.12
C LEU A 220 2.04 5.89 14.98
N LEU A 221 3.22 5.31 14.74
CA LEU A 221 4.15 5.81 13.73
C LEU A 221 3.63 5.66 12.31
N ALA A 222 2.96 4.54 11.99
CA ALA A 222 2.31 4.34 10.71
C ALA A 222 1.13 5.31 10.54
N SER A 223 0.37 5.64 11.59
CA SER A 223 -0.66 6.69 11.51
C SER A 223 -0.07 8.06 11.18
N ILE A 224 1.03 8.43 11.85
CA ILE A 224 1.77 9.68 11.57
C ILE A 224 2.28 9.69 10.13
N ALA A 225 2.92 8.60 9.69
CA ALA A 225 3.39 8.45 8.33
C ALA A 225 2.25 8.54 7.31
N GLY A 226 1.13 7.89 7.60
CA GLY A 226 -0.08 7.93 6.79
C GLY A 226 -0.66 9.33 6.62
N VAL A 227 -0.55 10.22 7.61
CA VAL A 227 -0.89 11.66 7.45
C VAL A 227 0.01 12.30 6.40
N GLY A 228 1.32 12.08 6.48
CA GLY A 228 2.29 12.59 5.50
C GLY A 228 1.99 12.12 4.07
N TYR A 229 1.74 10.82 3.90
CA TYR A 229 1.38 10.23 2.60
C TYR A 229 0.04 10.77 2.09
N GLY A 230 -0.95 10.91 2.99
CA GLY A 230 -2.25 11.47 2.69
C GLY A 230 -2.23 12.94 2.26
N LEU A 231 -1.32 13.74 2.82
CA LEU A 231 -1.06 15.11 2.37
C LEU A 231 -0.40 15.12 0.99
N ALA A 232 0.61 14.27 0.76
CA ALA A 232 1.23 14.12 -0.56
C ALA A 232 0.19 13.74 -1.63
N TYR A 233 -0.70 12.81 -1.31
CA TYR A 233 -1.83 12.45 -2.16
C TYR A 233 -2.76 13.63 -2.43
N ARG A 234 -3.16 14.37 -1.39
CA ARG A 234 -4.06 15.52 -1.55
C ARG A 234 -3.48 16.59 -2.48
N PHE A 235 -2.19 16.89 -2.34
CA PHE A 235 -1.57 17.99 -3.08
C PHE A 235 -1.03 17.59 -4.46
N SER A 236 -0.75 16.31 -4.71
CA SER A 236 -0.13 15.88 -5.96
C SER A 236 -0.56 14.50 -6.52
N GLY A 237 -1.47 13.80 -5.83
CA GLY A 237 -2.04 12.53 -6.27
C GLY A 237 -1.23 11.31 -5.89
N LEU A 238 -1.64 10.15 -6.43
CA LEU A 238 -1.12 8.84 -6.01
C LEU A 238 0.39 8.69 -6.18
N GLY A 239 0.96 9.20 -7.28
CA GLY A 239 2.40 9.09 -7.53
C GLY A 239 3.24 9.76 -6.44
N ALA A 240 2.79 10.90 -5.89
CA ALA A 240 3.48 11.56 -4.81
C ALA A 240 3.36 10.83 -3.48
N ALA A 241 2.19 10.25 -3.19
CA ALA A 241 2.00 9.41 -2.01
C ALA A 241 2.91 8.17 -2.04
N VAL A 242 2.96 7.50 -3.19
CA VAL A 242 3.86 6.36 -3.44
C VAL A 242 5.32 6.77 -3.28
N ALA A 243 5.74 7.88 -3.86
CA ALA A 243 7.12 8.36 -3.74
C ALA A 243 7.50 8.70 -2.29
N THR A 244 6.61 9.37 -1.55
CA THR A 244 6.82 9.71 -0.13
C THR A 244 6.91 8.45 0.74
N HIS A 245 5.98 7.51 0.58
CA HIS A 245 5.97 6.28 1.38
C HIS A 245 7.16 5.39 1.03
N PHE A 246 7.41 5.15 -0.26
CA PHE A 246 8.57 4.37 -0.69
C PHE A 246 9.87 5.01 -0.19
N GLY A 247 10.00 6.33 -0.32
CA GLY A 247 11.13 7.08 0.20
C GLY A 247 11.32 6.91 1.71
N LEU A 248 10.24 6.95 2.50
CA LEU A 248 10.32 6.69 3.95
C LEU A 248 10.86 5.28 4.22
N ASN A 249 10.34 4.28 3.50
CA ASN A 249 10.77 2.90 3.63
C ASN A 249 12.26 2.75 3.26
N VAL A 250 12.72 3.39 2.18
CA VAL A 250 14.14 3.37 1.78
C VAL A 250 15.02 4.02 2.84
N LEU A 251 14.62 5.17 3.39
CA LEU A 251 15.36 5.81 4.48
C LEU A 251 15.43 4.90 5.71
N HIS A 252 14.31 4.29 6.10
CA HIS A 252 14.26 3.34 7.21
C HIS A 252 15.19 2.14 6.97
N PHE A 253 15.05 1.48 5.83
CA PHE A 253 15.85 0.30 5.47
C PHE A 253 17.34 0.60 5.36
N GLY A 254 17.71 1.71 4.73
CA GLY A 254 19.11 2.06 4.46
C GLY A 254 19.82 2.79 5.60
N LEU A 255 19.11 3.50 6.49
CA LEU A 255 19.74 4.35 7.51
C LEU A 255 19.49 3.92 8.94
N PHE A 256 18.53 3.04 9.21
CA PHE A 256 18.13 2.67 10.56
C PHE A 256 18.04 1.15 10.74
N THR A 257 18.10 0.65 11.98
CA THR A 257 17.82 -0.76 12.32
C THR A 257 16.54 -1.21 11.63
N TYR A 258 16.58 -2.34 10.90
CA TYR A 258 15.46 -2.82 10.10
C TYR A 258 15.20 -4.31 10.35
N PRO A 259 13.93 -4.73 10.57
CA PRO A 259 12.72 -3.90 10.53
C PRO A 259 12.48 -3.16 11.86
N MET A 260 13.09 -3.63 12.96
CA MET A 260 13.10 -3.00 14.27
C MET A 260 14.15 -3.65 15.16
N LEU A 261 14.45 -3.03 16.29
CA LEU A 261 15.29 -3.64 17.34
C LEU A 261 14.66 -4.94 17.87
N ALA A 262 15.50 -5.93 18.12
CA ALA A 262 15.19 -7.04 18.99
C ALA A 262 15.24 -6.51 20.42
N GLY A 263 14.06 -6.37 21.04
CA GLY A 263 13.90 -5.89 22.41
C GLY A 263 14.60 -6.77 23.45
#